data_AF-A0A1J5LA30-F1
#
_entry.id   AF-A0A1J5LA30-F1
#
_cell.length_a   1.000
_cell.length_b   1.000
_cell.length_c   1.000
_cell.angle_alpha   90.00
_cell.angle_beta   90.00
_cell.angle_gamma   90.00
#
_symmetry.space_group_name_H-M   'P 1'
#
loop_
_entity.id
_entity.type
_entity.pdbx_description
1 polymer ?
#
loop_
_entity_poly.entity_id
_entity_poly.type
_entity_poly.pdbx_seq_one_letter_code
_entity_poly.pdbx_strand_id
1 'polypeptide(L)'
;MTYIFKIITRFWYFNLPQPILYYGLTNFNSEVLEILSKKGHFKTRLFISEHLHILNPFQQISISNLLLQDPIERISQNAIRFINSTQLDALTAISTNKAMFWEAKRLKQIQIKKEALKFDRRGKSFKRKFGDGESFKLVKKSLNKPIR
;
A
#
# COMPACT_ATOMS: atom_id res chain seq x y z
N MET A 1 25.73 18.43 -2.07
CA MET A 1 24.50 18.03 -1.34
C MET A 1 23.47 17.28 -2.22
N THR A 2 23.23 17.68 -3.47
CA THR A 2 22.16 17.13 -4.35
C THR A 2 22.40 15.73 -4.92
N TYR A 3 23.65 15.31 -5.15
CA TYR A 3 23.95 14.00 -5.74
C TYR A 3 23.81 12.82 -4.76
N ILE A 4 24.20 13.02 -3.50
CA ILE A 4 24.04 12.03 -2.44
C ILE A 4 22.55 11.77 -2.21
N PHE A 5 21.73 12.83 -2.16
CA PHE A 5 20.28 12.71 -2.10
C PHE A 5 19.70 11.96 -3.30
N LYS A 6 20.21 12.16 -4.53
CA LYS A 6 19.75 11.43 -5.72
C LYS A 6 20.05 9.93 -5.66
N ILE A 7 21.27 9.56 -5.27
CA ILE A 7 21.69 8.16 -5.14
C ILE A 7 20.87 7.50 -4.04
N ILE A 8 20.79 8.18 -2.89
CA ILE A 8 19.93 7.77 -1.79
C ILE A 8 18.52 7.58 -2.33
N THR A 9 17.87 8.57 -3.00
CA THR A 9 16.49 8.49 -3.58
C THR A 9 16.23 7.28 -4.48
N ARG A 10 17.28 6.74 -5.13
CA ARG A 10 17.17 5.54 -5.98
C ARG A 10 17.11 4.24 -5.16
N PHE A 11 17.70 4.22 -3.96
CA PHE A 11 17.63 3.09 -3.02
C PHE A 11 16.34 3.01 -2.20
N TRP A 12 15.46 4.02 -2.20
CA TRP A 12 14.22 4.01 -1.38
C TRP A 12 13.14 3.11 -1.96
N TYR A 13 13.25 2.76 -3.25
CA TYR A 13 12.45 1.70 -3.85
C TYR A 13 12.94 0.31 -3.45
N PHE A 14 14.15 0.18 -2.89
CA PHE A 14 14.62 -1.09 -2.36
C PHE A 14 14.00 -1.38 -1.00
N ASN A 15 13.58 -2.62 -0.84
CA ASN A 15 13.21 -3.17 0.45
C ASN A 15 14.46 -3.23 1.34
N LEU A 16 14.59 -2.29 2.27
CA LEU A 16 15.68 -2.29 3.24
C LEU A 16 15.57 -3.53 4.16
N PRO A 17 16.69 -4.20 4.47
CA PRO A 17 16.73 -5.25 5.48
C PRO A 17 16.22 -4.75 6.84
N GLN A 18 15.45 -5.59 7.54
CA GLN A 18 14.89 -5.25 8.86
C GLN A 18 15.94 -4.83 9.90
N PRO A 19 17.14 -5.45 10.01
CA PRO A 19 18.15 -4.99 10.96
C PRO A 19 18.58 -3.54 10.73
N ILE A 20 18.69 -3.14 9.46
CA ILE A 20 19.06 -1.77 9.07
C ILE A 20 17.93 -0.81 9.42
N LEU A 21 16.68 -1.22 9.21
CA LEU A 21 15.52 -0.41 9.59
C LEU A 21 15.42 -0.23 11.10
N TYR A 22 15.65 -1.29 11.88
CA TYR A 22 15.61 -1.23 13.32
C TYR A 22 16.69 -0.30 13.89
N TYR A 23 17.92 -0.41 13.38
CA TYR A 23 18.99 0.54 13.68
C TYR A 23 18.64 1.96 13.25
N GLY A 24 18.02 2.11 12.08
CA GLY A 24 17.61 3.39 11.53
C GLY A 24 16.53 4.10 12.34
N LEU A 25 15.58 3.38 12.93
CA LEU A 25 14.51 3.98 13.75
C LEU A 25 15.05 4.73 14.97
N THR A 26 16.20 4.32 15.52
CA THR A 26 16.81 4.95 16.70
C THR A 26 17.91 5.94 16.34
N ASN A 27 18.60 5.75 15.21
CA ASN A 27 19.81 6.51 14.88
C ASN A 27 19.66 7.46 13.69
N PHE A 28 18.66 7.29 12.82
CA PHE A 28 18.47 8.20 11.69
C PHE A 28 17.85 9.52 12.16
N ASN A 29 18.22 10.58 11.46
CA ASN A 29 17.58 11.88 11.66
C ASN A 29 16.10 11.82 11.23
N SER A 30 15.31 12.78 11.72
CA SER A 30 13.87 12.88 11.40
C SER A 30 13.63 12.96 9.89
N GLU A 31 14.42 13.74 9.16
CA GLU A 31 14.26 13.92 7.71
C GLU A 31 14.35 12.60 6.93
N VAL A 32 15.32 11.75 7.25
CA VAL A 32 15.47 10.43 6.60
C VAL A 32 14.26 9.55 6.91
N LEU A 33 13.82 9.51 8.16
CA LEU A 33 12.66 8.72 8.55
C LEU A 33 11.36 9.23 7.91
N GLU A 34 11.18 10.53 7.78
CA GLU A 34 10.05 11.14 7.08
C GLU A 34 10.04 10.77 5.59
N ILE A 35 11.20 10.81 4.94
CA ILE A 35 11.32 10.37 3.54
C ILE A 35 11.03 8.87 3.43
N LEU A 36 11.47 8.04 4.39
CA LEU A 36 11.28 6.59 4.37
C LEU A 36 9.78 6.30 4.49
N SER A 37 9.12 7.02 5.40
CA SER A 37 7.69 6.90 5.68
C SER A 37 6.81 7.46 4.56
N LYS A 38 7.29 8.43 3.77
CA LYS A 38 6.52 9.04 2.67
C LYS A 38 6.75 8.35 1.32
N LYS A 39 7.99 7.99 1.02
CA LYS A 39 8.43 7.54 -0.33
C LYS A 39 9.10 6.17 -0.35
N GLY A 40 9.41 5.60 0.81
CA GLY A 40 10.04 4.27 0.89
C GLY A 40 9.17 3.17 0.31
N HIS A 41 9.81 2.04 0.02
CA HIS A 41 9.16 0.81 -0.40
C HIS A 41 8.08 0.38 0.60
N PHE A 42 7.01 -0.28 0.13
CA PHE A 42 5.86 -0.59 0.98
C PHE A 42 6.24 -1.40 2.23
N LYS A 43 7.18 -2.34 2.11
CA LYS A 43 7.67 -3.16 3.24
C LYS A 43 8.37 -2.31 4.31
N THR A 44 9.14 -1.30 3.88
CA THR A 44 9.80 -0.36 4.77
C THR A 44 8.80 0.51 5.49
N ARG A 45 7.83 1.09 4.76
CA ARG A 45 6.76 1.90 5.37
C ARG A 45 5.90 1.09 6.34
N LEU A 46 5.59 -0.17 5.96
CA LEU A 46 4.89 -1.10 6.83
C LEU A 46 5.67 -1.36 8.11
N PHE A 47 6.96 -1.69 8.00
CA PHE A 47 7.82 -1.90 9.16
C PHE A 47 7.85 -0.69 10.09
N ILE A 48 8.04 0.52 9.54
CA ILE A 48 8.02 1.77 10.32
C ILE A 48 6.67 1.94 11.03
N SER A 49 5.56 1.72 10.34
CA SER A 49 4.22 1.83 10.93
C SER A 49 3.96 0.84 12.07
N GLU A 50 4.58 -0.33 12.05
CA GLU A 50 4.49 -1.34 13.12
C GLU A 50 5.35 -0.97 14.34
N HIS A 51 6.36 -0.12 14.17
CA HIS A 51 7.37 0.19 15.19
C HIS A 51 7.39 1.67 15.61
N LEU A 52 6.27 2.37 15.48
CA LEU A 52 6.15 3.79 15.85
C LEU A 52 6.54 4.07 17.30
N HIS A 53 6.30 3.14 18.21
CA HIS A 53 6.63 3.25 19.63
C HIS A 53 8.13 3.40 19.94
N ILE A 54 9.01 3.00 19.01
CA ILE A 54 10.47 3.09 19.17
C ILE A 54 10.97 4.52 18.92
N LEU A 55 10.23 5.29 18.13
CA LEU A 55 10.59 6.65 17.74
C LEU A 55 10.52 7.60 18.93
N ASN A 56 11.26 8.70 18.87
CA ASN A 56 11.11 9.77 19.86
C ASN A 56 9.73 10.48 19.70
N PRO A 57 9.21 11.16 20.74
CA PRO A 57 7.85 11.72 20.71
C PRO A 57 7.58 12.69 19.55
N PHE A 58 8.58 13.49 19.15
CA PHE A 58 8.45 14.40 18.02
C PHE A 58 8.33 13.66 16.68
N GLN A 59 9.16 12.63 16.49
CA GLN A 59 9.12 11.75 15.34
C GLN A 59 7.82 10.94 15.30
N GLN A 60 7.31 10.49 16.45
CA GLN A 60 6.04 9.78 16.53
C GLN A 60 4.90 10.60 15.93
N ILE A 61 4.80 11.89 16.25
CA ILE A 61 3.74 12.76 15.72
C ILE A 61 3.92 12.99 14.21
N SER A 62 5.11 13.44 13.79
CA SER A 62 5.40 13.77 12.39
C SER A 62 5.21 12.56 11.47
N ILE A 63 5.77 11.40 11.84
CA ILE A 63 5.70 10.17 11.06
C ILE A 63 4.29 9.59 11.07
N SER A 64 3.59 9.59 12.21
CA SER A 64 2.20 9.11 12.26
C SER A 64 1.30 9.91 11.32
N ASN A 65 1.47 11.24 11.27
CA ASN A 65 0.72 12.08 10.34
C ASN A 65 0.99 11.71 8.87
N LEU A 66 2.24 11.43 8.51
CA LEU A 66 2.60 10.96 7.16
C LEU A 66 1.95 9.60 6.84
N LEU A 67 1.99 8.66 7.77
CA LEU A 67 1.45 7.31 7.56
C LEU A 67 -0.08 7.28 7.50
N LEU A 68 -0.79 8.21 8.17
CA LEU A 68 -2.23 8.39 7.99
C LEU A 68 -2.60 8.72 6.54
N GLN A 69 -1.72 9.40 5.81
CA GLN A 69 -1.93 9.77 4.41
C GLN A 69 -1.53 8.64 3.44
N ASP A 70 -0.97 7.53 3.92
CA ASP A 70 -0.54 6.44 3.05
C ASP A 70 -1.72 5.85 2.25
N PRO A 71 -1.54 5.56 0.95
CA PRO A 71 -2.57 4.92 0.13
C PRO A 71 -2.87 3.46 0.52
N ILE A 72 -2.01 2.81 1.30
CA ILE A 72 -2.17 1.42 1.73
C ILE A 72 -2.93 1.38 3.07
N GLU A 73 -4.08 0.72 3.07
CA GLU A 73 -4.98 0.63 4.24
C GLU A 73 -4.25 0.15 5.49
N ARG A 74 -3.52 -0.97 5.40
CA ARG A 74 -2.83 -1.57 6.54
C ARG A 74 -1.84 -0.62 7.22
N ILE A 75 -1.09 0.17 6.43
CA ILE A 75 -0.11 1.12 6.96
C ILE A 75 -0.82 2.23 7.74
N SER A 76 -1.84 2.83 7.13
CA SER A 76 -2.62 3.87 7.80
C SER A 76 -3.39 3.34 9.02
N GLN A 77 -3.84 2.09 9.01
CA GLN A 77 -4.49 1.44 10.16
C GLN A 77 -3.53 1.23 11.33
N ASN A 78 -2.27 0.88 11.07
CA ASN A 78 -1.25 0.78 12.12
C ASN A 78 -1.03 2.14 12.80
N ALA A 79 -0.95 3.22 12.01
CA ALA A 79 -0.85 4.58 12.55
C ALA A 79 -2.10 4.98 13.37
N ILE A 80 -3.32 4.68 12.88
CA ILE A 80 -4.57 4.93 13.64
C ILE A 80 -4.54 4.18 14.98
N ARG A 81 -4.17 2.90 14.99
CA ARG A 81 -4.09 2.09 16.22
C ARG A 81 -3.10 2.69 17.21
N PHE A 82 -1.92 3.08 16.72
CA PHE A 82 -0.90 3.71 17.54
C PHE A 82 -1.42 5.00 18.18
N ILE A 83 -1.94 5.94 17.37
CA ILE A 83 -2.50 7.22 17.83
C ILE A 83 -3.58 7.01 18.91
N ASN A 84 -4.47 6.04 18.69
CA ASN A 84 -5.54 5.74 19.65
C ASN A 84 -5.00 5.14 20.95
N SER A 85 -3.94 4.34 20.88
CA SER A 85 -3.32 3.72 22.06
C SER A 85 -2.50 4.70 22.90
N THR A 86 -1.83 5.67 22.27
CA THR A 86 -0.97 6.64 22.93
C THR A 86 -1.67 7.98 23.20
N GLN A 87 -2.92 8.14 22.76
CA GLN A 87 -3.72 9.35 22.90
C GLN A 87 -2.99 10.61 22.38
N LEU A 88 -2.48 10.54 21.14
CA LEU A 88 -1.85 11.70 20.51
C LEU A 88 -2.93 12.71 20.07
N ASP A 89 -3.32 13.59 20.99
CA ASP A 89 -4.41 14.57 20.82
C ASP A 89 -4.34 15.35 19.51
N ALA A 90 -3.13 15.74 19.10
CA ALA A 90 -2.90 16.51 17.87
C ALA A 90 -3.37 15.78 16.59
N LEU A 91 -3.46 14.44 16.60
CA LEU A 91 -3.80 13.63 15.43
C LEU A 91 -5.13 12.89 15.56
N THR A 92 -5.81 12.95 16.70
CA THR A 92 -7.05 12.20 16.97
C THR A 92 -8.17 12.54 15.98
N ALA A 93 -8.36 13.82 15.64
CA ALA A 93 -9.35 14.22 14.64
C ALA A 93 -9.01 13.71 13.22
N ILE A 94 -7.72 13.66 12.88
CA ILE A 94 -7.26 13.18 11.57
C ILE A 94 -7.39 11.66 11.49
N SER A 95 -7.03 10.94 12.56
CA SER A 95 -7.09 9.48 12.63
C SER A 95 -8.53 8.97 12.54
N THR A 96 -9.47 9.60 13.24
CA THR A 96 -10.91 9.28 13.20
C THR A 96 -11.49 9.49 11.81
N ASN A 97 -11.22 10.63 11.18
CA ASN A 97 -11.63 10.89 9.79
C ASN A 97 -11.07 9.85 8.81
N LYS A 98 -9.80 9.48 8.96
CA LYS A 98 -9.17 8.45 8.11
C LYS A 98 -9.77 7.07 8.36
N ALA A 99 -10.12 6.72 9.60
CA ALA A 99 -10.79 5.47 9.92
C ALA A 99 -12.15 5.37 9.23
N MET A 100 -12.97 6.42 9.32
CA MET A 100 -14.27 6.51 8.64
C MET A 100 -14.14 6.37 7.11
N PHE A 101 -13.11 7.00 6.51
CA PHE A 101 -12.83 6.85 5.08
C PHE A 101 -12.63 5.37 4.67
N TRP A 102 -11.83 4.62 5.43
CA TRP A 102 -11.57 3.21 5.12
C TRP A 102 -12.80 2.34 5.30
N GLU A 103 -13.59 2.60 6.33
CA GLU A 103 -14.86 1.91 6.55
C GLU A 103 -15.84 2.16 5.39
N ALA A 104 -16.03 3.42 4.99
CA ALA A 104 -16.88 3.77 3.85
C ALA A 104 -16.39 3.11 2.54
N LYS A 105 -15.07 3.08 2.31
CA LYS A 105 -14.47 2.39 1.16
C LYS A 105 -14.76 0.88 1.18
N ARG A 106 -14.67 0.24 2.35
CA ARG A 106 -14.98 -1.19 2.53
C ARG A 106 -16.45 -1.48 2.25
N LEU A 107 -17.37 -0.67 2.77
CA LEU A 107 -18.81 -0.81 2.51
C LEU A 107 -19.12 -0.66 1.02
N LYS A 108 -18.51 0.32 0.35
CA LYS A 108 -18.65 0.50 -1.11
C LYS A 108 -18.15 -0.71 -1.90
N GLN A 109 -17.01 -1.30 -1.52
CA GLN A 109 -16.49 -2.51 -2.15
C GLN A 109 -17.44 -3.71 -1.97
N ILE A 110 -18.03 -3.86 -0.79
CA ILE A 110 -19.04 -4.91 -0.52
C ILE A 110 -20.27 -4.70 -1.41
N GLN A 111 -20.74 -3.47 -1.54
CA GLN A 111 -21.88 -3.15 -2.41
C GLN A 111 -21.60 -3.48 -3.87
N ILE A 112 -20.46 -3.03 -4.41
CA ILE A 112 -20.04 -3.33 -5.79
C ILE A 112 -19.98 -4.85 -6.01
N LYS A 113 -19.42 -5.61 -5.05
CA LYS A 113 -19.35 -7.07 -5.14
C LYS A 113 -20.74 -7.71 -5.13
N LYS A 114 -21.67 -7.22 -4.30
CA LYS A 114 -23.07 -7.68 -4.27
C LYS A 114 -23.78 -7.40 -5.59
N GLU A 115 -23.57 -6.23 -6.18
CA GLU A 115 -24.13 -5.87 -7.49
C GLU A 115 -23.55 -6.75 -8.60
N ALA A 116 -22.23 -6.93 -8.65
CA ALA A 116 -21.58 -7.83 -9.62
C ALA A 116 -22.12 -9.27 -9.52
N LEU A 117 -22.33 -9.80 -8.31
CA LEU A 117 -22.94 -11.11 -8.10
C LEU A 117 -24.39 -11.18 -8.57
N LYS A 118 -25.16 -10.09 -8.48
CA LYS A 118 -26.52 -10.03 -9.05
C LYS A 118 -26.49 -10.09 -10.58
N PHE A 119 -25.52 -9.43 -11.22
CA PHE A 119 -25.35 -9.50 -12.68
C PHE A 119 -24.88 -10.87 -13.14
N ASP A 120 -23.95 -11.50 -12.43
CA ASP A 120 -23.46 -12.85 -12.76
C ASP A 120 -24.58 -13.91 -12.64
N ARG A 121 -25.50 -13.75 -11.68
CA ARG A 121 -26.68 -14.62 -11.54
C ARG A 121 -27.77 -14.39 -12.60
N ARG A 122 -27.80 -13.22 -13.25
CA ARG A 122 -28.75 -12.88 -14.34
C ARG A 122 -28.15 -13.09 -15.73
N GLY A 123 -26.83 -13.06 -15.85
CA GLY A 123 -26.15 -13.55 -17.04
C GLY A 123 -26.39 -15.05 -17.11
N LYS A 124 -27.01 -15.54 -18.19
CA LYS A 124 -26.79 -16.93 -18.57
C LYS A 124 -25.27 -17.09 -18.64
N SER A 125 -24.68 -17.74 -17.65
CA SER A 125 -23.31 -18.22 -17.73
C SER A 125 -23.31 -19.26 -18.86
N PHE A 126 -23.26 -18.76 -20.10
CA PHE A 126 -22.50 -19.45 -21.11
C PHE A 126 -21.11 -19.45 -20.52
N LYS A 127 -20.75 -20.51 -19.78
CA LYS A 127 -19.36 -20.93 -19.70
C LYS A 127 -18.86 -20.70 -21.10
N ARG A 128 -17.89 -19.78 -21.26
CA ARG A 128 -17.18 -19.65 -22.52
C ARG A 128 -16.69 -21.08 -22.74
N LYS A 129 -17.38 -21.84 -23.60
CA LYS A 129 -16.86 -23.11 -24.06
C LYS A 129 -15.59 -22.65 -24.72
N PHE A 130 -14.46 -22.85 -24.04
CA PHE A 130 -13.18 -22.82 -24.71
C PHE A 130 -13.34 -23.91 -25.77
N GLY A 131 -13.82 -23.55 -26.95
CA GLY A 131 -14.25 -24.51 -27.96
C GLY A 131 -13.03 -25.29 -28.38
N ASP A 132 -12.98 -26.58 -28.01
CA ASP A 132 -12.10 -27.69 -28.41
C ASP A 132 -10.63 -27.36 -28.77
N GLY A 133 -10.10 -26.23 -28.31
CA GLY A 133 -8.83 -25.66 -28.75
C GLY A 133 -8.80 -25.19 -30.22
N GLU A 134 -9.91 -25.15 -30.96
CA GLU A 134 -9.90 -24.79 -32.39
C GLU A 134 -9.50 -23.33 -32.64
N SER A 135 -10.02 -22.40 -31.84
CA SER A 135 -9.64 -20.99 -31.95
C SER A 135 -8.15 -20.78 -31.65
N PHE A 136 -7.56 -21.55 -30.74
CA PHE A 136 -6.13 -21.49 -30.43
C PHE A 136 -5.28 -22.12 -31.55
N LYS A 137 -5.75 -23.23 -32.13
CA LYS A 137 -5.11 -23.88 -33.31
C LYS A 137 -5.14 -22.98 -34.54
N LEU A 138 -6.24 -22.26 -34.79
CA LEU A 138 -6.39 -21.31 -35.89
C LEU A 138 -5.44 -20.10 -35.75
N VAL A 139 -5.34 -19.53 -34.54
CA VAL A 139 -4.41 -18.42 -34.26
C VAL A 139 -2.95 -18.87 -34.38
N LYS A 140 -2.63 -20.09 -33.92
CA LYS A 140 -1.27 -20.63 -34.09
C LYS A 140 -0.93 -20.89 -35.56
N LYS A 141 -1.90 -21.33 -36.38
CA LYS A 141 -1.73 -21.49 -37.84
C LYS A 141 -1.56 -20.16 -38.57
N SER A 142 -2.24 -19.09 -38.15
CA SER A 142 -2.10 -17.78 -38.80
C SER A 142 -0.75 -17.12 -38.50
N LEU A 143 -0.21 -17.32 -37.30
CA LEU A 143 1.11 -16.82 -36.89
C LEU A 143 2.28 -17.57 -37.54
N ASN A 144 2.07 -18.84 -37.94
CA ASN A 144 3.08 -19.66 -38.62
C ASN A 144 3.08 -19.51 -40.16
N LYS A 145 2.33 -18.55 -40.72
CA LYS A 145 2.44 -18.28 -42.15
C LYS A 145 3.82 -17.65 -42.43
N PRO A 146 4.60 -18.18 -43.38
CA PRO A 146 5.83 -17.52 -43.80
C PRO A 146 5.47 -16.14 -44.36
N ILE A 147 6.13 -15.12 -43.83
CA ILE A 147 6.11 -13.77 -44.39
C ILE A 147 6.66 -13.91 -45.81
N ARG A 148 5.81 -13.70 -46.82
CA ARG A 148 6.24 -13.51 -48.21
C ARG A 148 6.70 -12.08 -48.39
#